data_AF-A0A7X3UKT1-F1
#
_entry.id   AF-A0A7X3UKT1-F1
#
_cell.length_a   1.000
_cell.length_b   1.000
_cell.length_c   1.000
_cell.angle_alpha   90.00
_cell.angle_beta   90.00
_cell.angle_gamma   90.00
#
_symmetry.space_group_name_H-M   'P 1'
#
loop_
_entity.id
_entity.type
_entity.pdbx_description
1 polymer ?
#
loop_
_entity_poly.entity_id
_entity_poly.type
_entity_poly.pdbx_seq_one_letter_code
_entity_poly.pdbx_strand_id
1 'polypeptide(L)'
;MELQYASDLKRAFRLLSPADRMVTTLFYLVGLHQNQIASILGIPVGTVKSRLHRSRKQLKRRLLVMGNGTLVDQENQEDYGRRVISGMRGVIHWEKLIQGDGLADWRPAKGYTEASLHRVWTRTDDGIVGEAGPSSDNDSPLIIGDSSWGSYELSLLITPISGGNAQVFFRMSEDERRWYLLDFLLGWQAVAISKVSPEGLTKLSVVNYPIEHGQEYDVQIAARGASLTSYIDGKLVNQVTDFSYQSGPIALNVWESKTAFRDLRFRLLH
;
A
#
# COMPACT_ATOMS: atom_id res chain seq x y z
N MET A 1 -2.76 10.65 -31.41
CA MET A 1 -3.20 10.88 -30.02
C MET A 1 -4.37 9.97 -29.64
N GLU A 2 -5.51 9.99 -30.34
CA GLU A 2 -6.65 9.07 -30.08
C GLU A 2 -6.30 7.58 -30.09
N LEU A 3 -5.48 7.13 -31.05
CA LEU A 3 -5.08 5.72 -31.15
C LEU A 3 -4.27 5.23 -29.93
N GLN A 4 -3.47 6.12 -29.33
CA GLN A 4 -2.65 5.82 -28.15
C GLN A 4 -3.51 5.72 -26.88
N TYR A 5 -4.46 6.64 -26.69
CA TYR A 5 -5.41 6.59 -25.58
C TYR A 5 -6.27 5.33 -25.61
N ALA A 6 -6.72 4.91 -26.80
CA ALA A 6 -7.50 3.69 -26.96
C ALA A 6 -6.68 2.43 -26.62
N SER A 7 -5.39 2.37 -26.99
CA SER A 7 -4.51 1.27 -26.62
C SER A 7 -4.20 1.23 -25.13
N ASP A 8 -3.97 2.40 -24.51
CA ASP A 8 -3.67 2.50 -23.08
C ASP A 8 -4.89 2.15 -22.23
N LEU A 9 -6.08 2.57 -22.64
CA LEU A 9 -7.33 2.15 -22.01
C LEU A 9 -7.54 0.64 -22.10
N LYS A 10 -7.34 0.04 -23.29
CA LYS A 10 -7.43 -1.43 -23.44
C LYS A 10 -6.43 -2.16 -22.55
N ARG A 11 -5.20 -1.64 -22.41
CA ARG A 11 -4.19 -2.22 -21.53
C ARG A 11 -4.56 -2.07 -20.06
N ALA A 12 -4.97 -0.88 -19.62
CA ALA A 12 -5.41 -0.61 -18.26
C ALA A 12 -6.64 -1.44 -17.87
N PHE A 13 -7.58 -1.62 -18.80
CA PHE A 13 -8.78 -2.43 -18.62
C PHE A 13 -8.44 -3.92 -18.46
N ARG A 14 -7.43 -4.41 -19.19
CA ARG A 14 -6.92 -5.79 -19.03
C ARG A 14 -6.23 -6.06 -17.69
N LEU A 15 -5.96 -5.04 -16.89
CA LEU A 15 -5.35 -5.16 -15.57
C LEU A 15 -6.38 -5.07 -14.43
N LEU A 16 -7.66 -4.82 -14.74
CA LEU A 16 -8.73 -4.98 -13.75
C LEU A 16 -8.91 -6.46 -13.39
N SER A 17 -9.25 -6.74 -12.14
CA SER A 17 -9.65 -8.10 -11.74
C SER A 17 -10.81 -8.60 -12.63
N PRO A 18 -10.98 -9.91 -12.84
CA PRO A 18 -12.09 -10.43 -13.64
C PRO A 18 -13.45 -9.91 -13.15
N ALA A 19 -13.62 -9.81 -11.83
CA ALA A 19 -14.83 -9.33 -11.18
C ALA A 19 -15.10 -7.83 -11.43
N ASP A 20 -14.08 -6.98 -11.28
CA ASP A 20 -14.18 -5.54 -11.53
C ASP A 20 -14.42 -5.25 -13.00
N ARG A 21 -13.72 -5.98 -13.87
CA ARG A 21 -13.86 -5.89 -15.31
C ARG A 21 -15.28 -6.24 -15.74
N MET A 22 -15.83 -7.33 -15.23
CA MET A 22 -17.20 -7.77 -15.55
C MET A 22 -18.22 -6.70 -15.21
N VAL A 23 -18.15 -6.16 -13.98
CA VAL A 23 -19.05 -5.08 -13.53
C VAL A 23 -18.87 -3.81 -14.37
N THR A 24 -17.64 -3.47 -14.75
CA THR A 24 -17.34 -2.28 -15.57
C THR A 24 -17.84 -2.44 -16.99
N THR A 25 -17.67 -3.61 -17.60
CA THR A 25 -18.20 -3.97 -18.92
C THR A 25 -19.72 -3.86 -18.93
N LEU A 26 -20.40 -4.51 -18.00
CA LEU A 26 -21.86 -4.52 -17.95
C LEU A 26 -22.45 -3.11 -17.75
N PHE A 27 -21.76 -2.27 -16.98
CA PHE A 27 -22.23 -0.90 -16.76
C PHE A 27 -21.94 0.04 -17.95
N TYR A 28 -20.70 0.12 -18.41
CA TYR A 28 -20.30 1.15 -19.39
C TYR A 28 -20.41 0.70 -20.85
N LEU A 29 -20.24 -0.59 -21.14
CA LEU A 29 -20.29 -1.09 -22.51
C LEU A 29 -21.65 -1.67 -22.86
N VAL A 30 -22.32 -2.31 -21.90
CA VAL A 30 -23.66 -2.87 -22.09
C VAL A 30 -24.77 -1.90 -21.65
N GLY A 31 -24.46 -0.94 -20.76
CA GLY A 31 -25.42 0.09 -20.34
C GLY A 31 -26.41 -0.35 -19.26
N LEU A 32 -26.11 -1.42 -18.51
CA LEU A 32 -27.01 -1.94 -17.49
C LEU A 32 -26.98 -1.10 -16.20
N HIS A 33 -28.13 -0.98 -15.55
CA HIS A 33 -28.21 -0.35 -14.23
C HIS A 33 -27.69 -1.28 -13.13
N GLN A 34 -27.16 -0.69 -12.05
CA GLN A 34 -26.48 -1.44 -10.98
C GLN A 34 -27.32 -2.57 -10.36
N ASN A 35 -28.64 -2.39 -10.24
CA ASN A 35 -29.54 -3.43 -9.74
C ASN A 35 -29.66 -4.63 -10.70
N GLN A 36 -29.65 -4.39 -12.01
CA GLN A 36 -29.68 -5.44 -13.02
C GLN A 36 -28.35 -6.21 -13.02
N ILE A 37 -27.23 -5.48 -12.90
CA ILE A 37 -25.90 -6.10 -12.77
C ILE A 37 -25.81 -6.98 -11.51
N ALA A 38 -26.33 -6.48 -10.39
CA ALA A 38 -26.40 -7.23 -9.13
C ALA A 38 -27.15 -8.56 -9.30
N SER A 39 -28.32 -8.51 -9.96
CA SER A 39 -29.13 -9.69 -10.23
C SER A 39 -28.44 -10.68 -11.18
N ILE A 40 -27.83 -10.20 -12.27
CA ILE A 40 -27.12 -11.04 -13.26
C ILE A 40 -25.92 -11.76 -12.63
N LEU A 41 -25.15 -11.04 -11.81
CA LEU A 41 -23.93 -11.58 -11.21
C LEU A 41 -24.16 -12.30 -9.88
N GLY A 42 -25.38 -12.30 -9.34
CA GLY A 42 -25.70 -12.90 -8.05
C GLY A 42 -24.96 -12.24 -6.86
N ILE A 43 -24.72 -10.93 -6.93
CA ILE A 43 -23.98 -10.17 -5.89
C ILE A 43 -24.82 -8.99 -5.35
N PRO A 44 -24.56 -8.50 -4.12
CA PRO A 44 -25.23 -7.32 -3.60
C PRO A 44 -24.98 -6.06 -4.45
N VAL A 45 -25.98 -5.16 -4.52
CA VAL A 45 -25.83 -3.87 -5.22
C VAL A 45 -24.71 -3.00 -4.62
N GLY A 46 -24.47 -3.11 -3.30
CA GLY A 46 -23.33 -2.48 -2.64
C GLY A 46 -21.98 -2.95 -3.22
N THR A 47 -21.86 -4.25 -3.51
CA THR A 47 -20.70 -4.85 -4.17
C THR A 47 -20.54 -4.36 -5.61
N VAL A 48 -21.65 -4.13 -6.34
CA VAL A 48 -21.60 -3.50 -7.68
C VAL A 48 -21.05 -2.08 -7.58
N LYS A 49 -21.50 -1.28 -6.61
CA LYS A 49 -21.03 0.09 -6.39
C LYS A 49 -19.56 0.14 -6.03
N SER A 50 -19.12 -0.69 -5.08
CA SER A 50 -17.73 -0.73 -4.63
C SER A 50 -16.79 -1.19 -5.75
N ARG A 51 -17.20 -2.20 -6.55
CA ARG A 51 -16.46 -2.63 -7.74
C ARG A 51 -16.38 -1.54 -8.81
N LEU A 52 -17.50 -0.90 -9.18
CA LEU A 52 -17.47 0.22 -10.15
C LEU A 52 -16.56 1.37 -9.69
N HIS A 53 -16.61 1.72 -8.40
CA HIS A 53 -15.74 2.74 -7.84
C HIS A 53 -14.26 2.34 -7.95
N ARG A 54 -13.93 1.11 -7.53
CA ARG A 54 -12.58 0.54 -7.61
C ARG A 54 -12.07 0.52 -9.05
N SER A 55 -12.87 0.04 -9.99
CA SER A 55 -12.54 0.00 -11.42
C SER A 55 -12.20 1.38 -11.97
N ARG A 56 -13.04 2.39 -11.70
CA ARG A 56 -12.80 3.76 -12.18
C ARG A 56 -11.50 4.32 -11.61
N LYS A 57 -11.25 4.09 -10.32
CA LYS A 57 -10.04 4.57 -9.64
C LYS A 57 -8.78 3.89 -10.20
N GLN A 58 -8.81 2.57 -10.41
CA GLN A 58 -7.71 1.83 -11.03
C GLN A 58 -7.46 2.24 -12.49
N LEU A 59 -8.53 2.42 -13.28
CA LEU A 59 -8.42 2.89 -14.66
C LEU A 59 -7.85 4.31 -14.70
N LYS A 60 -8.35 5.24 -13.87
CA LYS A 60 -7.82 6.60 -13.77
C LYS A 60 -6.32 6.59 -13.42
N ARG A 61 -5.92 5.89 -12.35
CA ARG A 61 -4.50 5.78 -11.92
C ARG A 61 -3.62 5.25 -13.05
N ARG A 62 -4.05 4.21 -13.76
CA ARG A 62 -3.25 3.58 -14.82
C ARG A 62 -3.21 4.40 -16.09
N LEU A 63 -4.29 5.06 -16.46
CA LEU A 63 -4.32 5.97 -17.60
C LEU A 63 -3.47 7.22 -17.36
N LEU A 64 -3.41 7.70 -16.12
CA LEU A 64 -2.49 8.78 -15.73
C LEU A 64 -1.03 8.32 -15.86
N VAL A 65 -0.69 7.11 -15.40
CA VAL A 65 0.67 6.57 -15.51
C VAL A 65 1.08 6.26 -16.97
N MET A 66 0.16 5.73 -17.80
CA MET A 66 0.41 5.42 -19.21
C MET A 66 0.40 6.67 -20.11
N GLY A 67 -0.37 7.70 -19.72
CA GLY A 67 -0.43 9.00 -20.40
C GLY A 67 0.82 9.86 -20.23
N ASN A 68 1.64 9.62 -19.19
CA ASN A 68 2.87 10.38 -18.91
C ASN A 68 4.03 10.09 -19.89
N GLY A 69 3.80 9.37 -20.98
CA GLY A 69 4.79 9.09 -22.03
C GLY A 69 4.90 10.16 -23.12
N THR A 70 3.96 11.09 -23.27
CA THR A 70 4.12 12.19 -24.27
C THR A 70 3.26 13.41 -23.93
N LEU A 71 3.90 14.57 -23.98
CA LEU A 71 3.39 15.94 -23.90
C LEU A 71 3.36 16.58 -22.50
N VAL A 72 4.39 17.42 -22.36
CA VAL A 72 4.62 18.55 -21.45
C VAL A 72 3.39 19.49 -21.42
N ASP A 73 3.24 20.18 -20.28
CA ASP A 73 2.31 21.28 -19.99
C ASP A 73 0.83 20.95 -19.82
N GLN A 74 0.49 20.31 -18.69
CA GLN A 74 -0.46 20.85 -17.70
C GLN A 74 -0.04 20.40 -16.30
N GLU A 75 1.17 20.85 -15.91
CA GLU A 75 1.61 20.89 -14.52
C GLU A 75 0.72 21.86 -13.74
N ASN A 76 -0.01 21.40 -12.71
CA ASN A 76 -0.26 22.16 -11.47
C ASN A 76 -1.21 21.52 -10.42
N GLN A 77 -1.67 20.25 -10.52
CA GLN A 77 -2.58 19.71 -9.49
C GLN A 77 -2.17 18.43 -8.75
N GLU A 78 -1.16 17.66 -9.19
CA GLU A 78 -0.88 16.35 -8.55
C GLU A 78 0.46 16.24 -7.80
N ASP A 79 1.18 17.34 -7.62
CA ASP A 79 2.45 17.30 -6.88
C ASP A 79 2.33 17.70 -5.39
N TYR A 80 1.16 18.10 -4.88
CA TYR A 80 0.95 18.51 -3.48
C TYR A 80 2.09 19.41 -2.90
N GLY A 81 2.77 20.20 -3.74
CA GLY A 81 3.94 21.02 -3.38
C GLY A 81 5.29 20.31 -3.21
N ARG A 82 5.51 19.09 -3.74
CA ARG A 82 6.72 18.28 -3.50
C ARG A 82 7.91 18.60 -4.41
N ARG A 83 7.77 19.40 -5.46
CA ARG A 83 8.91 19.87 -6.29
C ARG A 83 9.82 20.89 -5.62
N VAL A 84 9.46 21.46 -4.48
CA VAL A 84 10.34 22.40 -3.76
C VAL A 84 11.63 21.71 -3.26
N ILE A 85 11.73 20.37 -3.31
CA ILE A 85 12.98 19.65 -2.96
C ILE A 85 13.77 19.19 -4.21
N SER A 86 13.19 19.18 -5.42
CA SER A 86 13.90 18.74 -6.65
C SER A 86 14.47 19.90 -7.47
N GLY A 87 14.55 21.10 -6.89
CA GLY A 87 15.13 22.27 -7.54
C GLY A 87 16.63 22.16 -7.87
N MET A 88 17.35 21.09 -7.48
CA MET A 88 18.80 20.96 -7.74
C MET A 88 19.37 19.55 -7.99
N ARG A 89 18.58 18.45 -7.97
CA ARG A 89 19.17 17.08 -7.88
C ARG A 89 18.63 15.97 -8.81
N GLY A 90 17.85 16.28 -9.84
CA GLY A 90 17.37 15.28 -10.79
C GLY A 90 16.20 14.43 -10.29
N VAL A 91 15.63 13.60 -11.18
CA VAL A 91 14.42 12.80 -10.92
C VAL A 91 14.77 11.62 -10.02
N ILE A 92 14.23 11.57 -8.80
CA ILE A 92 14.35 10.41 -7.91
C ILE A 92 13.33 9.34 -8.35
N HIS A 93 13.83 8.20 -8.82
CA HIS A 93 13.03 7.10 -9.35
C HIS A 93 12.45 6.20 -8.24
N TRP A 94 11.30 5.59 -8.53
CA TRP A 94 10.72 4.55 -7.69
C TRP A 94 11.32 3.19 -8.04
N GLU A 95 11.76 2.46 -7.02
CA GLU A 95 12.28 1.11 -7.11
C GLU A 95 11.26 0.12 -6.55
N LYS A 96 11.13 -1.05 -7.18
CA LYS A 96 10.22 -2.11 -6.70
C LYS A 96 10.92 -2.94 -5.62
N LEU A 97 10.21 -3.19 -4.52
CA LEU A 97 10.67 -4.04 -3.42
C LEU A 97 10.28 -5.51 -3.58
N ILE A 98 9.25 -5.80 -4.37
CA ILE A 98 8.88 -7.17 -4.72
C ILE A 98 9.49 -7.48 -6.09
N GLN A 99 10.49 -8.35 -6.10
CA GLN A 99 11.19 -8.81 -7.30
C GLN A 99 11.21 -10.34 -7.34
N GLY A 100 11.19 -10.90 -8.56
CA GLY A 100 11.21 -12.36 -8.77
C GLY A 100 9.99 -13.11 -8.22
N ASP A 101 10.12 -14.44 -8.20
CA ASP A 101 9.02 -15.38 -7.89
C ASP A 101 9.01 -15.80 -6.41
N GLY A 102 9.83 -15.18 -5.55
CA GLY A 102 10.03 -15.58 -4.15
C GLY A 102 10.20 -14.42 -3.16
N LEU A 103 10.69 -14.75 -1.97
CA LEU A 103 10.96 -13.81 -0.87
C LEU A 103 12.47 -13.65 -0.60
N ALA A 104 13.34 -13.93 -1.58
CA ALA A 104 14.79 -14.01 -1.37
C ALA A 104 15.45 -12.72 -0.84
N ASP A 105 14.91 -11.55 -1.20
CA ASP A 105 15.39 -10.25 -0.71
C ASP A 105 14.77 -9.84 0.64
N TRP A 106 13.85 -10.67 1.13
CA TRP A 106 13.15 -10.48 2.38
C TRP A 106 13.72 -11.42 3.43
N ARG A 107 13.68 -10.99 4.69
CA ARG A 107 14.19 -11.79 5.80
C ARG A 107 13.24 -11.76 6.99
N PRO A 108 13.28 -12.79 7.84
CA PRO A 108 12.58 -12.75 9.12
C PRO A 108 13.26 -11.78 10.09
N ALA A 109 12.52 -11.37 11.12
CA ALA A 109 13.08 -10.68 12.29
C ALA A 109 14.04 -11.58 13.09
N LYS A 110 14.93 -10.98 13.87
CA LYS A 110 15.86 -11.66 14.77
C LYS A 110 15.09 -12.56 15.74
N GLY A 111 15.54 -13.82 15.85
CA GLY A 111 14.87 -14.84 16.66
C GLY A 111 13.86 -15.69 15.88
N TYR A 112 13.54 -15.31 14.65
CA TYR A 112 12.71 -16.11 13.73
C TYR A 112 13.58 -16.79 12.66
N THR A 113 13.05 -17.87 12.10
CA THR A 113 13.70 -18.68 11.05
C THR A 113 12.99 -18.51 9.71
N GLU A 114 13.65 -18.92 8.63
CA GLU A 114 13.03 -18.98 7.30
C GLU A 114 11.79 -19.91 7.30
N ALA A 115 11.85 -21.01 8.04
CA ALA A 115 10.71 -21.92 8.19
C ALA A 115 9.51 -21.22 8.87
N SER A 116 9.75 -20.38 9.88
CA SER A 116 8.66 -19.59 10.50
C SER A 116 8.13 -18.50 9.59
N LEU A 117 8.97 -17.92 8.73
CA LEU A 117 8.55 -16.94 7.74
C LEU A 117 7.53 -17.55 6.77
N HIS A 118 7.80 -18.73 6.23
CA HIS A 118 6.89 -19.42 5.31
C HIS A 118 5.57 -19.89 5.93
N ARG A 119 5.45 -19.90 7.27
CA ARG A 119 4.18 -20.18 7.95
C ARG A 119 3.21 -19.00 7.91
N VAL A 120 3.74 -17.79 7.75
CA VAL A 120 3.00 -16.52 7.85
C VAL A 120 2.92 -15.85 6.49
N TRP A 121 4.01 -15.88 5.73
CA TRP A 121 4.16 -15.12 4.49
C TRP A 121 4.19 -16.04 3.28
N THR A 122 3.29 -15.75 2.35
CA THR A 122 3.18 -16.44 1.06
C THR A 122 3.37 -15.42 -0.06
N ARG A 123 4.33 -15.69 -0.96
CA ARG A 123 4.47 -14.95 -2.22
C ARG A 123 3.34 -15.37 -3.17
N THR A 124 2.65 -14.40 -3.78
CA THR A 124 1.67 -14.62 -4.86
C THR A 124 2.22 -14.13 -6.19
N ASP A 125 1.49 -14.22 -7.30
CA ASP A 125 1.97 -13.66 -8.57
C ASP A 125 2.12 -12.12 -8.48
N ASP A 126 1.21 -11.46 -7.77
CA ASP A 126 1.03 -10.01 -7.78
C ASP A 126 1.38 -9.30 -6.47
N GLY A 127 1.86 -10.03 -5.46
CA GLY A 127 2.32 -9.47 -4.20
C GLY A 127 2.71 -10.50 -3.14
N ILE A 128 2.47 -10.14 -1.89
CA ILE A 128 2.77 -10.95 -0.70
C ILE A 128 1.52 -10.97 0.17
N VAL A 129 1.15 -12.14 0.67
CA VAL A 129 0.06 -12.30 1.64
C VAL A 129 0.66 -12.71 2.97
N GLY A 130 0.32 -11.96 4.02
CA GLY A 130 0.57 -12.32 5.42
C GLY A 130 -0.69 -12.91 6.03
N GLU A 131 -0.56 -14.02 6.75
CA GLU A 131 -1.64 -14.68 7.47
C GLU A 131 -1.15 -15.16 8.84
N ALA A 132 -1.63 -14.53 9.90
CA ALA A 132 -1.32 -14.91 11.28
C ALA A 132 -2.63 -15.17 12.06
N GLY A 133 -2.65 -16.29 12.78
CA GLY A 133 -3.72 -16.62 13.73
C GLY A 133 -3.52 -15.99 15.12
N PRO A 134 -4.37 -16.30 16.09
CA PRO A 134 -4.34 -15.71 17.44
C PRO A 134 -3.15 -16.14 18.34
N SER A 135 -2.22 -16.95 17.83
CA SER A 135 -1.02 -17.36 18.57
C SER A 135 0.15 -16.45 18.21
N SER A 136 0.78 -15.84 19.23
CA SER A 136 1.95 -14.96 19.11
C SER A 136 3.17 -15.58 18.41
N ASP A 137 3.22 -16.92 18.32
CA ASP A 137 4.28 -17.66 17.64
C ASP A 137 4.31 -17.46 16.11
N ASN A 138 3.30 -16.79 15.55
CA ASN A 138 3.17 -16.49 14.13
C ASN A 138 3.39 -14.99 13.79
N ASP A 139 3.76 -14.15 14.76
CA ASP A 139 4.03 -12.73 14.49
C ASP A 139 5.50 -12.55 14.07
N SER A 140 5.83 -12.97 12.85
CA SER A 140 7.17 -12.74 12.28
C SER A 140 7.10 -11.61 11.27
N PRO A 141 7.58 -10.39 11.55
CA PRO A 141 7.64 -9.33 10.55
C PRO A 141 8.52 -9.74 9.36
N LEU A 142 8.09 -9.37 8.16
CA LEU A 142 8.82 -9.61 6.92
C LEU A 142 9.61 -8.36 6.54
N ILE A 143 10.93 -8.39 6.72
CA ILE A 143 11.80 -7.21 6.65
C ILE A 143 12.51 -7.13 5.28
N ILE A 144 12.65 -5.92 4.74
CA ILE A 144 13.46 -5.62 3.56
C ILE A 144 14.14 -4.25 3.67
N GLY A 145 15.30 -4.11 3.03
CA GLY A 145 16.04 -2.86 2.94
C GLY A 145 17.23 -2.78 3.88
N ASP A 146 17.84 -1.59 3.95
CA ASP A 146 19.12 -1.36 4.61
C ASP A 146 18.97 -0.43 5.84
N SER A 147 19.81 -0.64 6.87
CA SER A 147 19.81 0.17 8.10
C SER A 147 20.17 1.64 7.87
N SER A 148 20.85 1.95 6.76
CA SER A 148 21.23 3.30 6.35
C SER A 148 20.11 4.12 5.72
N TRP A 149 18.95 3.52 5.41
CA TRP A 149 17.83 4.24 4.78
C TRP A 149 17.25 5.30 5.72
N GLY A 150 17.64 6.56 5.51
CA GLY A 150 17.24 7.69 6.36
C GLY A 150 15.92 8.34 5.95
N SER A 151 15.98 9.14 4.87
CA SER A 151 14.80 9.77 4.28
C SER A 151 14.35 8.99 3.06
N TYR A 152 13.10 8.54 3.07
CA TYR A 152 12.53 7.75 1.97
C TYR A 152 11.02 7.90 1.90
N GLU A 153 10.49 7.47 0.77
CA GLU A 153 9.07 7.25 0.58
C GLU A 153 8.81 5.80 0.22
N LEU A 154 7.71 5.27 0.73
CA LEU A 154 7.19 3.95 0.45
C LEU A 154 5.78 4.10 -0.13
N SER A 155 5.47 3.35 -1.19
CA SER A 155 4.14 3.24 -1.78
C SER A 155 3.79 1.75 -1.89
N LEU A 156 2.58 1.39 -1.48
CA LEU A 156 2.09 0.03 -1.55
C LEU A 156 0.57 -0.02 -1.58
N LEU A 157 0.02 -1.12 -2.08
CA LEU A 157 -1.40 -1.45 -1.98
C LEU A 157 -1.59 -2.40 -0.80
N ILE A 158 -2.53 -2.09 0.10
CA ILE A 158 -2.89 -2.92 1.24
C ILE A 158 -4.34 -3.36 1.09
N THR A 159 -4.61 -4.66 1.17
CA THR A 159 -5.97 -5.23 1.17
C THR A 159 -6.13 -6.11 2.41
N PRO A 160 -6.72 -5.59 3.51
CA PRO A 160 -7.10 -6.43 4.65
C PRO A 160 -8.14 -7.45 4.19
N ILE A 161 -7.88 -8.74 4.35
CA ILE A 161 -8.78 -9.82 3.88
C ILE A 161 -9.70 -10.29 5.01
N SER A 162 -9.14 -10.54 6.19
CA SER A 162 -9.88 -10.97 7.38
C SER A 162 -9.09 -10.69 8.66
N GLY A 163 -9.78 -10.65 9.81
CA GLY A 163 -9.14 -10.57 11.12
C GLY A 163 -8.73 -9.16 11.53
N GLY A 164 -7.63 -9.06 12.28
CA GLY A 164 -7.14 -7.86 12.92
C GLY A 164 -6.36 -6.93 11.99
N ASN A 165 -5.18 -6.50 12.47
CA ASN A 165 -4.51 -5.32 11.92
C ASN A 165 -3.59 -5.66 10.74
N ALA A 166 -3.42 -4.67 9.86
CA ALA A 166 -2.39 -4.66 8.82
C ALA A 166 -1.37 -3.56 9.13
N GLN A 167 -0.09 -3.91 9.11
CA GLN A 167 0.95 -3.03 9.62
C GLN A 167 2.13 -2.91 8.67
N VAL A 168 2.69 -1.70 8.61
CA VAL A 168 3.94 -1.40 7.90
C VAL A 168 4.88 -0.72 8.88
N PHE A 169 6.00 -1.38 9.17
CA PHE A 169 7.07 -0.83 9.99
C PHE A 169 8.03 -0.05 9.11
N PHE A 170 8.60 1.02 9.66
CA PHE A 170 9.59 1.84 8.97
C PHE A 170 10.59 2.42 9.97
N ARG A 171 11.83 2.60 9.50
CA ARG A 171 13.00 2.99 10.30
C ARG A 171 13.23 2.06 11.48
N MET A 172 13.18 0.76 11.21
CA MET A 172 13.48 -0.25 12.21
C MET A 172 14.96 -0.18 12.58
N SER A 173 15.25 -0.16 13.88
CA SER A 173 16.62 -0.16 14.40
C SER A 173 17.32 -1.48 14.12
N GLU A 174 18.65 -1.44 14.06
CA GLU A 174 19.46 -2.64 13.80
C GLU A 174 19.28 -3.72 14.89
N ASP A 175 19.00 -3.33 16.14
CA ASP A 175 18.67 -4.26 17.23
C ASP A 175 17.23 -4.81 17.14
N GLU A 176 16.42 -4.32 16.21
CA GLU A 176 15.02 -4.68 15.96
C GLU A 176 14.12 -4.50 17.19
N ARG A 177 14.44 -3.54 18.06
CA ARG A 177 13.66 -3.21 19.26
C ARG A 177 12.94 -1.87 19.18
N ARG A 178 13.22 -1.08 18.13
CA ARG A 178 12.66 0.25 17.92
C ARG A 178 12.28 0.44 16.46
N TRP A 179 11.10 0.96 16.20
CA TRP A 179 10.63 1.31 14.86
C TRP A 179 9.43 2.25 14.96
N TYR A 180 9.12 2.91 13.85
CA TYR A 180 7.77 3.45 13.66
C TYR A 180 6.90 2.44 12.95
N LEU A 181 5.59 2.50 13.19
CA LEU A 181 4.61 1.71 12.46
C LEU A 181 3.45 2.58 11.97
N LEU A 182 3.03 2.33 10.73
CA LEU A 182 1.71 2.68 10.25
C LEU A 182 0.80 1.47 10.50
N ASP A 183 -0.27 1.68 11.26
CA ASP A 183 -1.17 0.62 11.71
C ASP A 183 -2.59 0.86 11.19
N PHE A 184 -3.13 -0.10 10.43
CA PHE A 184 -4.55 -0.17 10.09
C PHE A 184 -5.26 -0.91 11.24
N LEU A 185 -5.84 -0.15 12.15
CA LEU A 185 -6.53 -0.65 13.33
C LEU A 185 -7.98 -1.01 12.96
N LEU A 186 -8.19 -2.19 12.39
CA LEU A 186 -9.50 -2.59 11.83
C LEU A 186 -10.61 -2.58 12.89
N GLY A 187 -10.33 -3.09 14.09
CA GLY A 187 -11.29 -3.09 15.19
C GLY A 187 -11.66 -1.69 15.70
N TRP A 188 -10.81 -0.69 15.46
CA TRP A 188 -11.01 0.69 15.91
C TRP A 188 -11.43 1.62 14.78
N GLN A 189 -11.47 1.12 13.54
CA GLN A 189 -11.76 1.92 12.34
C GLN A 189 -10.90 3.19 12.30
N ALA A 190 -9.59 3.00 12.47
CA ALA A 190 -8.61 4.07 12.53
C ALA A 190 -7.28 3.68 11.87
N VAL A 191 -6.55 4.69 11.42
CA VAL A 191 -5.16 4.54 10.97
C VAL A 191 -4.25 5.36 11.87
N ALA A 192 -3.19 4.73 12.36
CA ALA A 192 -2.29 5.34 13.32
C ALA A 192 -0.83 5.30 12.87
N ILE A 193 -0.10 6.39 13.14
CA ILE A 193 1.36 6.34 13.23
C ILE A 193 1.72 6.20 14.71
N SER A 194 2.47 5.16 15.04
CA SER A 194 2.97 4.89 16.39
C SER A 194 4.49 4.70 16.38
N LYS A 195 5.12 4.77 17.54
CA LYS A 195 6.50 4.34 17.75
C LYS A 195 6.56 3.21 18.76
N VAL A 196 7.41 2.23 18.50
CA VAL A 196 7.71 1.12 19.41
C VAL A 196 9.10 1.29 19.98
N SER A 197 9.24 0.95 21.24
CA SER A 197 10.47 0.96 22.03
C SER A 197 10.44 -0.21 23.02
N PRO A 198 11.55 -0.55 23.67
CA PRO A 198 11.55 -1.53 24.77
C PRO A 198 10.55 -1.21 25.89
N GLU A 199 10.22 0.07 26.09
CA GLU A 199 9.26 0.57 27.07
C GLU A 199 7.80 0.37 26.62
N GLY A 200 7.59 0.00 25.36
CA GLY A 200 6.28 -0.27 24.77
C GLY A 200 5.94 0.61 23.56
N LEU A 201 4.67 0.57 23.18
CA LEU A 201 4.12 1.30 22.04
C LEU A 201 3.54 2.65 22.47
N THR A 202 3.90 3.71 21.75
CA THR A 202 3.34 5.06 21.91
C THR A 202 2.64 5.48 20.61
N LYS A 203 1.35 5.82 20.67
CA LYS A 203 0.61 6.36 19.52
C LYS A 203 0.97 7.84 19.32
N LEU A 204 1.42 8.20 18.13
CA LEU A 204 1.81 9.58 17.80
C LEU A 204 0.70 10.33 17.06
N SER A 205 -0.05 9.64 16.21
CA SER A 205 -1.26 10.16 15.54
C SER A 205 -2.23 9.01 15.33
N VAL A 206 -3.51 9.25 15.59
CA VAL A 206 -4.60 8.31 15.36
C VAL A 206 -5.71 9.07 14.65
N VAL A 207 -6.12 8.59 13.49
CA VAL A 207 -7.15 9.24 12.67
C VAL A 207 -8.23 8.23 12.35
N ASN A 208 -9.48 8.59 12.66
CA ASN A 208 -10.64 7.79 12.31
C ASN A 208 -10.70 7.62 10.79
N TYR A 209 -10.75 6.38 10.34
CA TYR A 209 -10.73 6.02 8.94
C TYR A 209 -11.52 4.72 8.76
N PRO A 210 -12.60 4.70 7.97
CA PRO A 210 -13.36 3.49 7.76
C PRO A 210 -12.53 2.48 6.96
N ILE A 211 -12.33 1.30 7.53
CA ILE A 211 -11.55 0.21 6.94
C ILE A 211 -12.48 -0.99 6.71
N GLU A 212 -12.57 -1.45 5.48
CA GLU A 212 -13.38 -2.57 5.04
C GLU A 212 -12.49 -3.73 4.61
N HIS A 213 -12.88 -4.95 5.03
CA HIS A 213 -12.27 -6.16 4.50
C HIS A 213 -12.53 -6.30 2.99
N GLY A 214 -11.53 -6.77 2.25
CA GLY A 214 -11.56 -6.92 0.80
C GLY A 214 -11.46 -5.60 0.03
N GLN A 215 -11.41 -4.45 0.70
CA GLN A 215 -11.07 -3.17 0.08
C GLN A 215 -9.56 -3.00 -0.04
N GLU A 216 -9.12 -2.55 -1.21
CA GLU A 216 -7.72 -2.22 -1.47
C GLU A 216 -7.48 -0.72 -1.28
N TYR A 217 -6.46 -0.39 -0.51
CA TYR A 217 -6.04 0.97 -0.15
C TYR A 217 -4.70 1.29 -0.82
N ASP A 218 -4.61 2.44 -1.51
CA ASP A 218 -3.33 2.95 -2.02
C ASP A 218 -2.65 3.76 -0.93
N VAL A 219 -1.62 3.18 -0.33
CA VAL A 219 -0.94 3.71 0.84
C VAL A 219 0.40 4.30 0.44
N GLN A 220 0.68 5.50 0.93
CA GLN A 220 2.01 6.10 0.87
C GLN A 220 2.47 6.50 2.27
N ILE A 221 3.73 6.20 2.58
CA ILE A 221 4.41 6.66 3.78
C ILE A 221 5.59 7.51 3.31
N ALA A 222 5.71 8.73 3.81
CA ALA A 222 6.88 9.57 3.60
C ALA A 222 7.54 9.88 4.94
N ALA A 223 8.74 9.34 5.13
CA ALA A 223 9.58 9.55 6.30
C ALA A 223 10.76 10.44 5.86
N ARG A 224 10.67 11.75 6.14
CA ARG A 224 11.64 12.75 5.65
C ARG A 224 12.19 13.54 6.84
N GLY A 225 13.44 13.28 7.23
CA GLY A 225 13.98 13.81 8.49
C GLY A 225 13.04 13.46 9.65
N ALA A 226 12.59 14.46 10.42
CA ALA A 226 11.63 14.27 11.51
C ALA A 226 10.15 14.24 11.08
N SER A 227 9.84 14.53 9.82
CA SER A 227 8.46 14.56 9.32
C SER A 227 8.02 13.16 8.88
N LEU A 228 6.98 12.63 9.53
CA LEU A 228 6.36 11.35 9.21
C LEU A 228 4.95 11.60 8.72
N THR A 229 4.65 11.22 7.47
CA THR A 229 3.33 11.42 6.89
C THR A 229 2.82 10.14 6.23
N SER A 230 1.51 9.91 6.36
CA SER A 230 0.82 8.83 5.65
C SER A 230 -0.27 9.42 4.77
N TYR A 231 -0.47 8.79 3.62
CA TYR A 231 -1.55 9.11 2.70
C TYR A 231 -2.28 7.83 2.37
N ILE A 232 -3.60 7.89 2.33
CA ILE A 232 -4.44 6.81 1.85
C ILE A 232 -5.29 7.35 0.72
N ASP A 233 -5.23 6.70 -0.43
CA ASP A 233 -5.99 7.08 -1.62
C ASP A 233 -5.71 8.52 -2.07
N GLY A 234 -4.47 8.96 -1.89
CA GLY A 234 -3.98 10.31 -2.19
C GLY A 234 -4.33 11.38 -1.15
N LYS A 235 -5.13 11.06 -0.13
CA LYS A 235 -5.47 12.00 0.94
C LYS A 235 -4.50 11.87 2.10
N LEU A 236 -4.03 13.01 2.63
CA LEU A 236 -3.25 13.04 3.86
C LEU A 236 -4.09 12.45 5.01
N VAL A 237 -3.54 11.47 5.72
CA VAL A 237 -4.20 10.83 6.87
C VAL A 237 -3.47 11.17 8.15
N ASN A 238 -2.18 10.85 8.27
CA ASN A 238 -1.38 11.21 9.45
C ASN A 238 -0.28 12.19 9.07
N GLN A 239 0.02 13.14 9.96
CA GLN A 239 1.19 14.03 9.88
C GLN A 239 1.74 14.24 11.28
N VAL A 240 2.98 13.82 11.50
CA VAL A 240 3.65 13.82 12.81
C VAL A 240 5.08 14.35 12.64
N THR A 241 5.57 15.07 13.64
CA THR A 241 7.00 15.39 13.78
C THR A 241 7.58 14.58 14.93
N ASP A 242 8.48 13.64 14.65
CA ASP A 242 9.21 12.86 15.65
C ASP A 242 10.60 12.49 15.08
N PHE A 243 11.64 12.62 15.90
CA PHE A 243 13.05 12.42 15.51
C PHE A 243 13.70 11.23 16.24
N SER A 244 12.91 10.44 16.97
CA SER A 244 13.40 9.34 17.80
C SER A 244 14.16 8.30 16.96
N TYR A 245 13.66 7.97 15.76
CA TYR A 245 14.28 7.01 14.83
C TYR A 245 14.53 7.66 13.48
N GLN A 246 15.79 7.64 13.02
CA GLN A 246 16.21 8.45 11.87
C GLN A 246 16.46 7.64 10.60
N SER A 247 16.77 6.35 10.74
CA SER A 247 17.01 5.46 9.62
C SER A 247 16.61 4.02 9.94
N GLY A 248 16.49 3.21 8.90
CA GLY A 248 16.28 1.78 9.02
C GLY A 248 15.41 1.19 7.92
N PRO A 249 15.43 -0.14 7.76
CA PRO A 249 14.60 -0.86 6.81
C PRO A 249 13.11 -0.69 7.11
N ILE A 250 12.30 -1.25 6.21
CA ILE A 250 10.86 -1.40 6.38
C ILE A 250 10.51 -2.86 6.66
N ALA A 251 9.35 -3.09 7.27
CA ALA A 251 8.81 -4.43 7.42
C ALA A 251 7.31 -4.47 7.16
N LEU A 252 6.82 -5.58 6.63
CA LEU A 252 5.40 -5.90 6.65
C LEU A 252 5.09 -6.69 7.91
N ASN A 253 3.95 -6.40 8.53
CA ASN A 253 3.46 -7.18 9.66
C ASN A 253 1.94 -7.36 9.57
N VAL A 254 1.48 -8.49 10.10
CA VAL A 254 0.06 -8.81 10.30
C VAL A 254 -0.13 -9.18 11.75
N TRP A 255 -1.27 -8.79 12.35
CA TRP A 255 -1.61 -9.17 13.72
C TRP A 255 -3.01 -9.77 13.74
N GLU A 256 -3.08 -11.07 14.05
CA GLU A 256 -4.30 -11.89 14.00
C GLU A 256 -5.12 -11.66 12.72
N SER A 257 -4.45 -11.49 11.58
CA SER A 257 -5.07 -11.07 10.34
C SER A 257 -4.53 -11.81 9.13
N LYS A 258 -5.33 -11.76 8.06
CA LYS A 258 -4.90 -12.08 6.69
C LYS A 258 -4.92 -10.79 5.88
N THR A 259 -3.81 -10.42 5.29
CA THR A 259 -3.67 -9.18 4.51
C THR A 259 -2.81 -9.41 3.28
N ALA A 260 -3.24 -8.87 2.13
CA ALA A 260 -2.44 -8.83 0.91
C ALA A 260 -1.74 -7.47 0.76
N PHE A 261 -0.46 -7.50 0.41
CA PHE A 261 0.38 -6.36 0.12
C PHE A 261 0.90 -6.46 -1.32
N ARG A 262 0.67 -5.42 -2.14
CA ARG A 262 1.03 -5.43 -3.58
C ARG A 262 1.67 -4.12 -4.01
N ASP A 263 2.32 -4.11 -5.18
CA ASP A 263 2.90 -2.90 -5.79
C ASP A 263 3.83 -2.11 -4.84
N LEU A 264 4.58 -2.82 -3.98
CA LEU A 264 5.51 -2.20 -3.03
C LEU A 264 6.67 -1.56 -3.78
N ARG A 265 6.81 -0.26 -3.60
CA ARG A 265 7.83 0.57 -4.21
C ARG A 265 8.39 1.53 -3.20
N PHE A 266 9.68 1.81 -3.29
CA PHE A 266 10.34 2.79 -2.44
C PHE A 266 11.18 3.76 -3.27
N ARG A 267 11.58 4.87 -2.66
CA ARG A 267 12.62 5.76 -3.18
C ARG A 267 13.36 6.44 -2.06
N LEU A 268 14.69 6.52 -2.17
CA LEU A 268 15.54 7.22 -1.23
C LEU A 268 15.60 8.71 -1.57
N LEU A 269 15.63 9.55 -0.53
CA LEU A 269 15.75 10.99 -0.64
C LEU A 269 17.14 11.38 -0.11
N HIS A 270 18.04 11.80 -1.01
CA HIS A 270 19.42 12.22 -0.71
C HIS A 270 19.56 13.71 -0.40
#